data_AF-A0A4R6FTW1-F1
#
_entry.id   AF-A0A4R6FTW1-F1
#
_cell.length_a   1.000
_cell.length_b   1.000
_cell.length_c   1.000
_cell.angle_alpha   90.00
_cell.angle_beta   90.00
_cell.angle_gamma   90.00
#
_symmetry.space_group_name_H-M   'P 1'
#
loop_
_entity.id
_entity.type
_entity.pdbx_description
1 polymer ?
#
loop_
_entity_poly.entity_id
_entity_poly.type
_entity_poly.pdbx_seq_one_letter_code
_entity_poly.pdbx_strand_id
1 'polypeptide(L)' 'MEPVLRNALASGEIYKQYCPMAFEGKGDYWYSNSKDIFNPYYGNKMLKCGRVEETIK' A
#
# COMPACT_ATOMS: atom_id res chain seq x y z
N MET A 1 6.74 -6.73 -8.90
CA MET A 1 7.13 -5.34 -8.60
C MET A 1 8.02 -5.25 -7.36
N GLU A 2 7.70 -5.96 -6.29
CA GLU A 2 8.47 -5.90 -5.03
C GLU A 2 10.00 -6.12 -5.16
N PRO A 3 10.51 -7.11 -5.92
CA PRO A 3 11.96 -7.28 -6.08
C PRO A 3 12.62 -6.09 -6.81
N VAL A 4 11.86 -5.39 -7.66
CA VAL A 4 12.35 -4.20 -8.36
C VAL A 4 12.47 -3.04 -7.38
N LEU A 5 11.45 -2.84 -6.54
CA LEU A 5 11.43 -1.75 -5.56
C LEU A 5 12.56 -1.87 -4.54
N ARG A 6 12.84 -3.07 -4.02
CA ARG A 6 13.94 -3.29 -3.07
C ARG A 6 15.33 -3.04 -3.65
N ASN A 7 15.53 -3.40 -4.91
CA ASN A 7 16.84 -3.27 -5.56
C ASN A 7 17.06 -1.88 -6.19
N ALA A 8 15.99 -1.15 -6.48
CA ALA A 8 16.05 0.14 -7.18
C ALA A 8 15.89 1.36 -6.24
N LEU A 9 15.53 1.17 -4.97
CA LEU A 9 15.45 2.29 -4.02
C LEU A 9 16.86 2.79 -3.69
N ALA A 10 17.15 4.04 -4.06
CA ALA A 10 18.40 4.71 -3.69
C ALA A 10 18.29 5.47 -2.35
N SER A 11 17.08 5.96 -2.03
CA SER A 11 16.75 6.62 -0.76
C SER A 11 15.23 6.73 -0.57
N GLY A 12 14.79 6.98 0.65
CA GLY A 12 13.37 7.10 1.02
C GLY A 12 12.76 5.79 1.52
N GLU A 13 11.44 5.79 1.67
CA GLU A 13 10.68 4.61 2.11
C GLU A 13 9.46 4.41 1.20
N ILE A 14 9.17 3.16 0.84
CA ILE A 14 7.94 2.76 0.16
C ILE A 14 7.16 1.83 1.08
N TYR A 15 5.90 2.14 1.32
CA TYR A 15 5.00 1.37 2.15
C TYR A 15 4.13 0.48 1.27
N LYS A 16 4.26 -0.83 1.46
CA LYS A 16 3.31 -1.81 0.95
C LYS A 16 2.12 -1.83 1.90
N GLN A 17 0.98 -1.34 1.43
CA GLN A 17 -0.24 -1.24 2.21
C GLN A 17 -1.26 -2.26 1.70
N TYR A 18 -2.14 -2.72 2.58
CA TYR A 18 -3.12 -3.75 2.29
C TYR A 18 -4.50 -3.41 2.85
N CYS A 19 -5.55 -3.73 2.09
CA CYS A 19 -6.92 -3.61 2.53
C CYS A 19 -7.63 -4.95 2.32
N PRO A 20 -8.12 -5.62 3.38
CA PRO A 20 -8.83 -6.90 3.23
C PRO A 20 -10.20 -6.75 2.57
N MET A 21 -10.77 -5.53 2.54
CA MET A 21 -12.08 -5.26 1.95
C MET A 21 -12.02 -4.95 0.45
N ALA A 22 -10.82 -4.79 -0.12
CA ALA A 22 -10.66 -4.55 -1.55
C ALA A 22 -11.26 -5.69 -2.37
N PHE A 23 -11.84 -5.36 -3.53
CA PHE A 23 -12.42 -6.29 -4.48
C PHE A 23 -13.38 -7.31 -3.85
N GLU A 24 -14.40 -6.80 -3.15
CA GLU A 24 -15.46 -7.62 -2.53
C GLU A 24 -14.91 -8.56 -1.45
N GLY A 25 -13.95 -8.09 -0.65
CA GLY A 25 -13.39 -8.86 0.46
C GLY A 25 -12.31 -9.86 0.07
N LYS A 26 -11.88 -9.87 -1.20
CA LYS A 26 -10.73 -10.68 -1.67
C LYS A 26 -9.41 -10.13 -1.16
N GLY A 27 -9.39 -8.83 -0.86
CA GLY A 27 -8.23 -8.10 -0.42
C GLY A 27 -7.25 -7.78 -1.55
N ASP A 28 -6.52 -6.68 -1.40
CA ASP A 28 -5.49 -6.28 -2.36
C ASP A 28 -4.46 -5.32 -1.75
N TYR A 29 -3.32 -5.24 -2.41
CA TYR A 29 -2.15 -4.47 -2.02
C TYR A 29 -1.91 -3.27 -2.95
N TRP A 30 -1.44 -2.17 -2.37
CA TRP A 30 -0.89 -1.04 -3.12
C TRP A 30 0.43 -0.57 -2.49
N TYR A 31 1.14 0.28 -3.22
CA TYR A 31 2.39 0.89 -2.78
C TYR A 31 2.21 2.40 -2.64
N SER A 32 2.73 2.97 -1.57
CA SER A 32 2.64 4.39 -1.23
C SER A 32 4.00 4.92 -0.78
N ASN A 33 4.32 6.17 -1.06
CA ASN A 33 5.46 6.87 -0.48
C ASN A 33 5.12 7.58 0.86
N SER A 34 3.87 7.44 1.33
CA SER A 34 3.39 7.94 2.62
C SER A 34 3.00 6.78 3.52
N LYS A 35 3.33 6.90 4.81
CA LYS A 35 2.92 5.95 5.86
C LYS A 35 1.41 6.03 6.14
N ASP A 36 0.80 7.17 5.86
CA ASP A 36 -0.64 7.33 6.01
C ASP A 36 -1.39 6.43 5.03
N ILE A 37 -2.51 5.88 5.51
CA ILE A 37 -3.41 5.09 4.67
C ILE A 37 -4.23 6.04 3.80
N PHE A 38 -4.11 5.86 2.49
CA PHE A 38 -4.93 6.48 1.45
C PHE A 38 -5.32 5.42 0.43
N ASN A 39 -6.31 4.62 0.81
CA ASN A 39 -6.80 3.48 0.03
C ASN A 39 -7.35 3.93 -1.34
N PRO A 40 -6.85 3.38 -2.46
CA PRO A 40 -7.25 3.81 -3.80
C PRO A 40 -8.54 3.14 -4.34
N TYR A 41 -9.04 2.07 -3.70
CA TYR A 41 -10.02 1.17 -4.33
C TYR A 41 -11.48 1.66 -4.29
N TYR A 42 -11.85 2.47 -3.28
CA TYR A 42 -13.24 2.92 -3.08
C TYR A 42 -13.38 4.42 -2.87
N GLY A 43 -12.39 5.19 -3.34
CA GLY A 43 -12.31 6.63 -3.16
C GLY A 43 -12.51 7.03 -1.69
N ASN A 44 -13.31 8.08 -1.46
CA ASN A 44 -13.48 8.65 -0.13
C ASN A 44 -14.18 7.71 0.88
N LYS A 45 -14.92 6.69 0.41
CA LYS A 45 -15.69 5.80 1.30
C LYS A 45 -14.81 4.92 2.18
N MET A 46 -13.61 4.58 1.69
CA MET A 46 -12.68 3.70 2.41
C MET A 46 -11.27 4.25 2.47
N LEU A 47 -11.10 5.57 2.31
CA LEU A 47 -9.79 6.21 2.21
C LEU A 47 -8.82 5.84 3.34
N LYS A 48 -9.33 5.58 4.55
CA LYS A 48 -8.56 5.17 5.74
C LYS A 48 -8.62 3.67 6.06
N CYS A 49 -9.22 2.85 5.19
CA CYS A 49 -9.29 1.41 5.36
C CYS A 49 -8.00 0.75 4.86
N GLY A 50 -7.24 0.13 5.75
CA GLY A 50 -6.07 -0.66 5.41
C GLY A 50 -5.01 -0.60 6.49
N ARG A 51 -3.88 -1.23 6.24
CA ARG A 51 -2.70 -1.24 7.11
C ARG A 51 -1.42 -1.22 6.29
N VAL A 52 -0.34 -0.72 6.89
CA VAL A 52 1.01 -0.95 6.37
C VAL A 52 1.37 -2.39 6.68
N GLU A 53 1.59 -3.20 5.64
CA GLU A 53 2.05 -4.58 5.76
C GLU A 53 3.58 -4.64 5.76
N GLU A 54 4.22 -3.76 5.01
CA GLU A 54 5.68 -3.71 4.93
C GLU A 54 6.21 -2.32 4.60
N THR A 55 7.41 -2.00 5.10
CA THR A 55 8.20 -0.82 4.71
C THR A 55 9.45 -1.27 3.96
N ILE A 56 9.57 -0.85 2.70
CA ILE A 56 10.72 -1.07 1.81
C ILE A 56 11.60 0.17 1.89
N LYS A 57 12.91 -0.03 2.09
CA LYS A 57 13.93 1.02 2.20
C LYS A 57 15.10 0.69 1.30
#